data_AF-A0A0Q9S642-F1
#
_entry.id   AF-A0A0Q9S642-F1
#
_cell.length_a   1.000
_cell.length_b   1.000
_cell.length_c   1.000
_cell.angle_alpha   90.00
_cell.angle_beta   90.00
_cell.angle_gamma   90.00
#
_symmetry.space_group_name_H-M   'P 1'
#
loop_
_entity.id
_entity.type
_entity.pdbx_description
1 polymer ?
#
loop_
_entity_poly.entity_id
_entity_poly.type
_entity_poly.pdbx_seq_one_letter_code
_entity_poly.pdbx_strand_id
1 'polypeptide(L)'
;MSELEITTAIGRLTGRDKSTSWCLERVQILAAAARRNPFKEMAFPSHLISLQLLIKLLLQYQEHLATLVKSVDALAEELHDLIQSIPGIGTKIAATILAEIGEIDRLNKKLRA
;
A
#
# COMPACT_ATOMS: atom_id res chain seq x y z
N MET A 1 13.65 -19.38 15.94
CA MET A 1 12.32 -18.74 15.96
C MET A 1 11.27 -19.76 16.32
N SER A 2 10.38 -19.44 17.26
CA SER A 2 9.27 -20.29 17.67
C SER A 2 8.07 -20.17 16.73
N GLU A 3 7.18 -21.16 16.74
CA GLU A 3 5.94 -21.15 15.94
C GLU A 3 5.03 -19.96 16.28
N LEU A 4 5.03 -19.56 17.55
CA LEU A 4 4.29 -18.41 18.07
C LEU A 4 4.83 -17.08 17.51
N GLU A 5 6.16 -16.94 17.42
CA GLU A 5 6.79 -15.76 16.83
C GLU A 5 6.40 -15.61 15.35
N ILE A 6 6.41 -16.70 14.59
CA ILE A 6 6.05 -16.69 13.16
C ILE A 6 4.56 -16.40 12.99
N THR A 7 3.70 -16.98 13.84
CA THR A 7 2.24 -16.74 13.80
C THR A 7 1.93 -15.27 14.04
N THR A 8 2.61 -14.67 15.02
CA THR A 8 2.49 -13.24 15.34
C THR A 8 2.99 -12.38 14.17
N ALA A 9 4.11 -12.76 13.55
CA ALA A 9 4.66 -12.04 12.40
C ALA A 9 3.74 -12.09 11.17
N ILE A 10 3.13 -13.24 10.87
CA ILE A 10 2.15 -13.37 9.77
C ILE A 10 0.95 -12.47 10.05
N GLY A 11 0.37 -12.52 11.25
CA GLY A 11 -0.77 -11.67 11.60
C GLY A 11 -0.48 -10.18 11.44
N ARG A 12 0.72 -9.73 11.85
CA ARG A 12 1.15 -8.33 11.64
C ARG A 12 1.25 -7.95 10.17
N LEU A 13 1.75 -8.85 9.31
CA LEU A 13 2.02 -8.56 7.89
C LEU A 13 0.77 -8.69 7.00
N THR A 14 -0.20 -9.54 7.34
CA THR A 14 -1.39 -9.78 6.51
C THR A 14 -2.59 -8.89 6.86
N GLY A 15 -2.45 -7.98 7.83
CA GLY A 15 -3.52 -7.09 8.26
C GLY A 15 -4.53 -7.73 9.23
N ARG A 16 -5.49 -6.93 9.71
CA ARG A 16 -6.43 -7.31 10.79
C ARG A 16 -7.51 -8.33 10.38
N ASP A 17 -7.63 -8.63 9.09
CA ASP A 17 -8.73 -9.44 8.57
C ASP A 17 -8.53 -10.95 8.72
N LYS A 18 -7.36 -11.38 9.20
CA LYS A 18 -7.02 -12.81 9.36
C LYS A 18 -7.09 -13.22 10.82
N SER A 19 -7.84 -14.30 11.08
CA SER A 19 -7.92 -14.89 12.41
C SER A 19 -6.59 -15.51 12.83
N THR A 20 -6.38 -15.63 14.14
CA THR A 20 -5.21 -16.34 14.70
C THR A 20 -5.15 -17.79 14.22
N SER A 21 -6.31 -18.45 14.08
CA SER A 21 -6.39 -19.83 13.57
C SER A 21 -5.88 -19.93 12.12
N TRP A 22 -6.24 -18.98 11.26
CA TRP A 22 -5.74 -18.93 9.89
C TRP A 22 -4.23 -18.69 9.86
N CYS A 23 -3.71 -17.79 10.72
CA CYS A 23 -2.28 -17.54 10.80
C CYS A 23 -1.51 -18.80 11.21
N LEU A 24 -2.01 -19.53 12.21
CA LEU A 24 -1.43 -20.78 12.68
C LEU A 24 -1.41 -21.84 11.57
N GLU A 25 -2.52 -22.00 10.85
CA GLU A 25 -2.60 -22.92 9.70
C GLU A 25 -1.51 -22.59 8.66
N ARG A 26 -1.28 -21.31 8.36
CA ARG A 26 -0.22 -20.89 7.43
C ARG A 26 1.17 -21.20 7.96
N VAL A 27 1.42 -21.02 9.26
CA VAL A 27 2.71 -21.41 9.85
C VAL A 27 2.95 -22.90 9.72
N GLN A 28 1.93 -23.73 9.97
CA GLN A 28 2.04 -25.18 9.83
C GLN A 28 2.34 -25.60 8.39
N ILE A 29 1.67 -24.99 7.41
CA ILE A 29 1.94 -25.23 5.98
C ILE A 29 3.39 -24.84 5.63
N LEU A 30 3.84 -23.66 6.06
CA LEU A 30 5.21 -23.19 5.82
C LEU A 30 6.26 -24.10 6.46
N ALA A 31 6.03 -24.53 7.71
CA ALA A 31 6.92 -25.44 8.42
C ALA A 31 6.98 -26.81 7.73
N ALA A 32 5.85 -27.35 7.29
CA ALA A 32 5.79 -28.61 6.55
C ALA A 32 6.53 -28.51 5.21
N ALA A 33 6.34 -27.41 4.46
CA ALA A 33 7.04 -27.16 3.20
C ALA A 33 8.56 -27.03 3.41
N ALA A 34 8.98 -26.26 4.43
CA ALA A 34 10.39 -26.11 4.77
C ALA A 34 11.07 -27.44 5.14
N ARG A 35 10.37 -28.31 5.89
CA ARG A 35 10.88 -29.66 6.21
C ARG A 35 11.07 -30.53 4.97
N ARG A 36 10.15 -30.43 4.00
CA ARG A 36 10.17 -31.17 2.73
C ARG A 36 11.10 -30.57 1.68
N ASN A 37 11.72 -29.43 1.94
CA ASN A 37 12.63 -28.79 0.99
C ASN A 37 13.84 -29.71 0.72
N PRO A 38 14.06 -30.17 -0.53
CA PRO A 38 15.20 -31.01 -0.89
C PRO A 38 16.53 -30.24 -0.86
N PHE A 39 16.49 -28.91 -0.92
CA PHE A 39 17.66 -28.05 -0.82
C PHE A 39 17.87 -27.65 0.64
N LYS A 40 18.79 -28.34 1.32
CA LYS A 40 19.12 -28.10 2.74
C LYS A 40 20.06 -26.90 2.94
N GLU A 41 20.91 -26.64 1.95
CA GLU A 41 21.87 -25.55 1.98
C GLU A 41 21.71 -24.67 0.75
N MET A 42 21.89 -23.36 0.93
CA MET A 42 21.84 -22.43 -0.17
C MET A 42 23.20 -22.40 -0.88
N ALA A 43 23.21 -22.72 -2.17
CA ALA A 43 24.44 -22.78 -2.96
C ALA A 43 25.19 -21.43 -3.03
N PHE A 44 24.47 -20.30 -2.96
CA PHE A 44 25.04 -18.96 -3.10
C PHE A 44 24.47 -17.99 -2.06
N PRO A 45 25.20 -17.72 -0.96
CA PRO A 45 24.76 -16.78 0.07
C PRO A 45 24.52 -15.36 -0.46
N SER A 46 25.22 -14.93 -1.50
CA SER A 46 25.01 -13.65 -2.17
C SER A 46 23.60 -13.50 -2.73
N HIS A 47 23.02 -14.57 -3.28
CA HIS A 47 21.66 -14.55 -3.80
C HIS A 47 20.63 -14.32 -2.69
N LEU A 48 20.87 -14.84 -1.48
CA LEU A 48 20.01 -14.57 -0.33
C LEU A 48 19.98 -13.07 -0.01
N ILE A 49 21.16 -12.45 0.02
CA ILE A 49 21.30 -11.02 0.31
C ILE A 49 20.56 -10.19 -0.76
N SER A 50 20.75 -10.53 -2.04
CA SER A 50 20.05 -9.85 -3.15
C SER A 50 18.53 -10.00 -3.05
N LEU A 51 18.03 -11.19 -2.75
CA LEU A 51 16.58 -11.42 -2.57
C LEU A 51 16.04 -10.65 -1.36
N GLN A 52 16.76 -10.65 -0.23
CA GLN A 52 16.37 -9.88 0.95
C GLN A 52 16.33 -8.38 0.66
N LEU A 53 17.29 -7.85 -0.08
CA LEU A 53 17.31 -6.45 -0.49
C LEU A 53 16.13 -6.13 -1.40
N LEU A 54 15.85 -6.99 -2.39
CA LEU A 54 14.73 -6.80 -3.31
C LEU A 54 13.38 -6.80 -2.57
N ILE A 55 13.19 -7.74 -1.63
CA ILE A 55 11.98 -7.79 -0.80
C ILE A 55 11.83 -6.49 0.01
N LYS A 56 12.91 -6.00 0.64
CA LYS A 56 12.88 -4.74 1.40
C LYS A 56 12.48 -3.56 0.51
N LEU A 57 13.09 -3.45 -0.67
CA LEU A 57 12.80 -2.38 -1.62
C LEU A 57 11.32 -2.39 -2.05
N LEU A 58 10.77 -3.58 -2.34
CA LEU A 58 9.36 -3.73 -2.71
C LEU A 58 8.43 -3.31 -1.58
N LEU A 59 8.74 -3.66 -0.33
CA LEU A 59 7.94 -3.24 0.83
C LEU A 59 7.98 -1.72 1.02
N GLN A 60 9.15 -1.08 0.86
CA GLN A 60 9.26 0.38 0.92
C GLN A 60 8.45 1.06 -0.20
N TYR A 61 8.46 0.51 -1.42
CA TYR A 61 7.62 1.05 -2.50
C TYR A 61 6.12 0.95 -2.18
N GLN A 62 5.67 -0.13 -1.53
CA GLN A 62 4.28 -0.23 -1.11
C GLN A 62 3.91 0.84 -0.08
N GLU A 63 4.79 1.13 0.88
CA GLU A 63 4.59 2.22 1.85
C GLU A 63 4.55 3.60 1.19
N HIS A 64 5.44 3.84 0.23
CA HIS A 64 5.45 5.09 -0.54
C HIS A 64 4.16 5.25 -1.36
N LEU A 65 3.70 4.18 -2.02
CA LEU A 65 2.44 4.20 -2.78
C LEU A 65 1.23 4.44 -1.87
N ALA A 66 1.17 3.80 -0.71
CA ALA A 66 0.09 4.01 0.25
C ALA A 66 0.07 5.47 0.76
N THR A 67 1.24 6.08 0.95
CA THR A 67 1.36 7.49 1.32
C THR A 67 0.87 8.39 0.18
N LEU A 68 1.31 8.10 -1.05
CA LEU A 68 0.92 8.86 -2.23
C LEU A 68 -0.60 8.83 -2.46
N VAL A 69 -1.23 7.65 -2.34
CA VAL A 69 -2.70 7.52 -2.45
C VAL A 69 -3.41 8.39 -1.42
N LYS A 70 -2.98 8.37 -0.15
CA LYS A 70 -3.56 9.24 0.89
C LYS A 70 -3.41 10.73 0.57
N SER A 71 -2.26 11.14 0.03
CA SER A 71 -2.05 12.53 -0.39
C SER A 71 -2.95 12.93 -1.55
N VAL A 72 -3.17 12.03 -2.52
CA VAL A 72 -4.11 12.24 -3.62
C VAL A 72 -5.54 12.37 -3.09
N ASP A 73 -5.96 11.48 -2.18
CA ASP A 73 -7.30 11.51 -1.59
C ASP A 73 -7.53 12.82 -0.80
N ALA A 74 -6.57 13.23 0.03
CA ALA A 74 -6.65 14.48 0.79
C ALA A 74 -6.75 15.71 -0.13
N LEU A 75 -5.94 15.76 -1.19
CA LEU A 75 -5.99 16.84 -2.17
C LEU A 75 -7.33 16.86 -2.91
N ALA A 76 -7.88 15.69 -3.25
CA ALA A 76 -9.18 15.57 -3.90
C ALA A 76 -10.34 16.03 -3.00
N GLU A 77 -10.29 15.79 -1.69
CA GLU A 77 -11.27 16.29 -0.72
C GLU A 77 -11.24 17.82 -0.59
N GLU A 78 -10.06 18.43 -0.40
CA GLU A 78 -9.90 19.89 -0.33
C GLU A 78 -10.45 20.58 -1.59
N LEU A 79 -10.26 19.92 -2.73
CA LEU A 79 -10.77 20.38 -4.03
C LEU A 79 -12.28 20.25 -4.19
N HIS A 80 -12.85 19.18 -3.64
CA HIS A 80 -14.28 18.94 -3.67
C HIS A 80 -15.02 20.06 -2.97
N ASP A 81 -14.52 20.48 -1.81
CA ASP A 81 -15.09 21.59 -1.02
C ASP A 81 -14.99 22.92 -1.77
N LEU A 82 -13.86 23.20 -2.43
CA LEU A 82 -13.68 24.44 -3.18
C LEU A 82 -14.62 24.52 -4.40
N ILE A 83 -14.79 23.43 -5.15
CA ILE A 83 -15.53 23.42 -6.42
C ILE A 83 -17.04 23.22 -6.21
N GLN A 84 -17.47 22.42 -5.23
CA GLN A 84 -18.90 22.26 -4.91
C GLN A 84 -19.49 23.42 -4.12
N SER A 85 -18.66 24.29 -3.54
CA SER A 85 -19.14 25.56 -2.98
C SER A 85 -19.80 26.48 -4.03
N ILE A 86 -19.58 26.20 -5.33
CA ILE A 86 -20.18 26.91 -6.45
C ILE A 86 -21.58 26.32 -6.72
N PRO A 87 -22.67 27.11 -6.56
CA PRO A 87 -24.03 26.64 -6.82
C PRO A 87 -24.20 26.10 -8.24
N GLY A 88 -24.76 24.89 -8.36
CA GLY A 88 -24.99 24.23 -9.65
C GLY A 88 -23.86 23.32 -10.13
N ILE A 89 -22.73 23.23 -9.42
CA ILE A 89 -21.63 22.31 -9.74
C ILE A 89 -21.70 21.07 -8.84
N GLY A 90 -22.22 19.96 -9.38
CA GLY A 90 -22.19 18.66 -8.72
C GLY A 90 -20.89 17.88 -8.94
N THR A 91 -20.72 16.77 -8.23
CA THR A 91 -19.52 15.91 -8.23
C THR A 91 -18.93 15.61 -9.61
N LYS A 92 -19.76 15.30 -10.61
CA LYS A 92 -19.29 14.95 -11.97
C LYS A 92 -18.65 16.13 -12.69
N ILE A 93 -19.25 17.32 -12.59
CA ILE A 93 -18.73 18.53 -13.23
C ILE A 93 -17.44 18.96 -12.53
N ALA A 94 -17.38 18.84 -11.20
CA ALA A 94 -16.19 19.13 -10.42
C ALA A 94 -14.99 18.24 -10.82
N ALA A 95 -15.21 16.92 -10.95
CA ALA A 95 -14.18 15.98 -11.36
C ALA A 95 -13.65 16.26 -12.79
N THR A 96 -14.54 16.64 -13.72
CA THR A 96 -14.13 17.00 -15.09
C THR A 96 -13.31 18.29 -15.12
N ILE A 97 -13.71 19.32 -14.38
CA ILE A 97 -12.95 20.59 -14.30
C ILE A 97 -11.54 20.34 -13.74
N LEU A 98 -11.43 19.50 -12.72
CA LEU A 98 -10.14 19.11 -12.14
C LEU A 98 -9.24 18.39 -13.12
N ALA A 99 -9.79 17.42 -13.85
CA ALA A 99 -9.05 16.69 -14.87
C ALA A 99 -8.53 17.62 -15.98
N GLU A 100 -9.32 18.63 -16.35
CA GLU A 100 -8.97 19.57 -17.43
C GLU A 100 -7.96 20.65 -17.02
N ILE A 101 -7.97 21.08 -15.75
CA ILE A 101 -7.09 22.15 -15.26
C ILE A 101 -5.71 21.62 -14.88
N GLY A 102 -5.61 20.36 -14.45
CA GLY A 102 -4.35 19.71 -14.06
C GLY A 102 -3.75 20.20 -12.73
N GLU A 103 -3.83 21.50 -12.40
CA GLU A 103 -3.38 22.11 -11.14
C GLU A 103 -4.29 23.27 -10.66
N ILE A 104 -4.76 23.18 -9.42
CA ILE A 104 -5.70 24.11 -8.75
C ILE A 104 -5.19 25.56 -8.70
N ASP A 105 -3.88 25.75 -8.54
CA ASP A 105 -3.27 27.07 -8.40
C ASP A 105 -3.48 27.94 -9.65
N ARG A 106 -3.67 27.32 -10.82
CA ARG A 106 -4.04 28.03 -12.06
C ARG A 106 -5.47 28.54 -12.04
N LEU A 107 -6.40 27.83 -11.38
CA LEU A 107 -7.78 28.29 -11.20
C LEU A 107 -7.83 29.50 -10.26
N ASN A 108 -7.12 29.43 -9.14
CA ASN A 108 -7.07 30.52 -8.14
C ASN A 108 -6.50 31.82 -8.73
N LYS A 109 -5.50 31.73 -9.61
CA LYS A 109 -4.96 32.89 -10.34
C LYS A 109 -5.94 33.50 -11.35
N LYS A 110 -6.81 32.69 -11.96
CA LYS A 110 -7.81 33.17 -12.95
C LYS A 110 -9.08 33.73 -12.32
N LEU A 111 -9.47 33.29 -11.12
CA LEU A 111 -10.67 33.77 -10.42
C LEU A 111 -10.44 35.09 -9.65
N ARG A 112 -9.18 35.51 -9.47
CA ARG A 112 -8.82 36.77 -8.78
C ARG A 112 -8.31 37.88 -9.73
N ALA A 113 -8.44 37.68 -11.04
CA ALA A 113 -8.14 38.67 -12.07
C ALA A 113 -9.46 39.14 -12.71
#